data_AF-A0A2E5P0I7-F1
#
_entry.id   AF-A0A2E5P0I7-F1
#
_cell.length_a   1.000
_cell.length_b   1.000
_cell.length_c   1.000
_cell.angle_alpha   90.00
_cell.angle_beta   90.00
_cell.angle_gamma   90.00
#
_symmetry.space_group_name_H-M   'P 1'
#
loop_
_entity.id
_entity.type
_entity.pdbx_description
1 polymer ?
#
loop_
_entity_poly.entity_id
_entity_poly.type
_entity_poly.pdbx_seq_one_letter_code
_entity_poly.pdbx_strand_id
1 'polypeptide(L)'
;MKKILTLLILLGGAAAGLVVWQPWADEAPTGSGVDRAIAETVGVRTLTDEITVRGELRRDQLQTIASATAGQVSGLAVEDGQIVEAGDSLFTIDGRQTVAVVGGFAFYRQLDVGSEGHDVHQLEKVLDDGGYVVGEVDGFYTEETRSGLA
;
A
#
# COMPACT_ATOMS: atom_id res chain seq x y z
N MET A 1 61.47 64.36 -74.87
CA MET A 1 60.64 63.15 -75.12
C MET A 1 60.95 61.98 -74.17
N LYS A 2 62.21 61.70 -73.78
CA LYS A 2 62.56 60.59 -72.86
C LYS A 2 61.92 60.63 -71.46
N LYS A 3 61.68 61.83 -70.89
CA LYS A 3 61.14 61.98 -69.52
C LYS A 3 59.64 61.61 -69.38
N ILE A 4 58.88 61.70 -70.46
CA ILE A 4 57.43 61.39 -70.46
C ILE A 4 57.20 59.87 -70.51
N LEU A 5 58.07 59.14 -71.22
CA LEU A 5 57.99 57.68 -71.32
C LEU A 5 58.27 56.98 -69.97
N THR A 6 59.23 57.50 -69.19
CA THR A 6 59.56 56.93 -67.87
C THR A 6 58.44 57.11 -66.85
N LEU A 7 57.71 58.24 -66.91
CA LEU A 7 56.59 58.52 -66.01
C LEU A 7 55.41 57.56 -66.28
N LEU A 8 55.14 57.26 -67.56
CA LEU A 8 54.07 56.35 -67.96
C LEU A 8 54.33 54.90 -67.53
N ILE A 9 55.58 54.45 -67.60
CA ILE A 9 55.96 53.09 -67.17
C ILE A 9 55.87 52.95 -65.63
N LEU A 10 56.29 53.97 -64.88
CA LEU A 10 56.16 53.98 -63.42
C LEU A 10 54.70 53.98 -62.97
N LEU A 11 53.83 54.74 -63.64
CA LEU A 11 52.40 54.78 -63.33
C LEU A 11 51.70 53.45 -63.64
N GLY A 12 52.06 52.82 -64.78
CA GLY A 12 51.54 51.50 -65.15
C GLY A 12 51.98 50.39 -64.19
N GLY A 13 53.23 50.43 -63.71
CA GLY A 13 53.74 49.47 -62.72
C GLY A 13 53.04 49.58 -61.36
N ALA A 14 52.75 50.80 -60.90
CA ALA A 14 52.03 51.02 -59.65
C ALA A 14 50.57 50.52 -59.72
N ALA A 15 49.89 50.72 -60.85
CA ALA A 15 48.52 50.24 -61.05
C ALA A 15 48.46 48.71 -61.09
N ALA A 16 49.42 48.04 -61.75
CA ALA A 16 49.49 46.59 -61.80
C ALA A 16 49.75 45.97 -60.40
N GLY A 17 50.61 46.61 -59.60
CA GLY A 17 50.89 46.18 -58.23
C GLY A 17 49.65 46.21 -57.31
N LEU A 18 48.81 47.24 -57.46
CA LEU A 18 47.56 47.40 -56.70
C LEU A 18 46.44 46.42 -57.09
N VAL A 19 46.48 45.84 -58.29
CA VAL A 19 45.49 44.84 -58.71
C VAL A 19 45.85 43.45 -58.18
N VAL A 20 47.14 43.15 -58.02
CA VAL A 20 47.61 41.85 -57.48
C VAL A 20 47.47 41.80 -55.96
N TRP A 21 47.76 42.91 -55.28
CA TRP A 21 47.53 43.05 -53.85
C TRP A 21 46.11 43.62 -53.70
N GLN A 22 45.10 42.76 -53.58
CA GLN A 22 43.70 43.16 -53.36
C GLN A 22 43.37 43.20 -51.86
N PRO A 23 43.82 44.20 -51.07
CA PRO A 23 43.57 44.27 -49.64
C PRO A 23 42.09 44.54 -49.29
N TRP A 24 41.25 44.78 -50.30
CA TRP A 24 39.81 44.97 -50.19
C TRP A 24 39.01 43.69 -50.44
N ALA A 25 39.66 42.57 -50.73
CA ALA A 25 38.98 41.29 -50.84
C ALA A 25 38.69 40.78 -49.43
N ASP A 26 37.45 40.95 -48.97
CA ASP A 26 37.01 40.39 -47.69
C ASP A 26 37.15 38.86 -47.73
N GLU A 27 37.92 38.33 -46.78
CA GLU A 27 38.17 36.90 -46.63
C GLU A 27 36.86 36.22 -46.20
N ALA A 28 36.30 35.37 -47.07
CA ALA A 28 35.04 34.68 -46.79
C ALA A 28 35.22 33.79 -45.55
N PRO A 29 34.32 33.87 -44.55
CA PRO A 29 34.48 33.09 -43.32
C PRO A 29 34.35 31.60 -43.63
N THR A 30 35.48 30.90 -43.60
CA THR A 30 35.53 29.44 -43.67
C THR A 30 35.18 28.85 -42.31
N GLY A 31 33.99 28.26 -42.24
CA GLY A 31 33.64 27.26 -41.23
C GLY A 31 32.84 27.79 -40.03
N SER A 32 31.60 27.32 -39.94
CA SER A 32 30.99 27.06 -38.63
C SER A 32 30.71 25.57 -38.59
N GLY A 33 31.40 24.86 -37.70
CA GLY A 33 31.08 23.49 -37.37
C GLY A 33 29.61 23.44 -36.99
N VAL A 34 28.86 22.60 -37.70
CA VAL A 34 27.44 22.37 -37.41
C VAL A 34 27.38 21.87 -35.97
N ASP A 35 26.86 22.71 -35.08
CA ASP A 35 26.51 22.32 -33.73
C ASP A 35 25.45 21.23 -33.87
N ARG A 36 25.88 19.96 -33.77
CA ARG A 36 25.01 18.81 -33.96
C ARG A 36 24.13 18.68 -32.72
N ALA A 37 23.07 19.46 -32.65
CA ALA A 37 21.98 19.24 -31.73
C ALA A 37 21.44 17.81 -31.96
N ILE A 38 21.61 16.94 -30.96
CA ILE A 38 20.96 15.63 -30.94
C ILE A 38 19.48 15.93 -30.63
N ALA A 39 18.66 16.02 -31.68
CA ALA A 39 17.23 16.27 -31.55
C ALA A 39 16.46 14.95 -31.58
N GLU A 40 15.64 14.71 -30.56
CA GLU A 40 14.64 13.63 -30.54
C GLU A 40 13.29 14.16 -31.06
N THR A 41 12.52 13.33 -31.75
CA THR A 41 11.19 13.72 -32.25
C THR A 41 10.22 13.90 -31.10
N VAL A 42 9.52 15.04 -31.06
CA VAL A 42 8.45 15.31 -30.09
C VAL A 42 7.29 14.32 -30.30
N GLY A 43 6.88 13.65 -29.23
CA GLY A 43 5.79 12.67 -29.25
C GLY A 43 4.97 12.69 -27.96
N VAL A 44 3.70 12.34 -28.09
CA VAL A 44 2.79 12.18 -26.94
C VAL A 44 2.99 10.78 -26.38
N ARG A 45 3.34 10.69 -25.10
CA ARG A 45 3.46 9.43 -24.36
C ARG A 45 2.88 9.60 -22.97
N THR A 46 2.45 8.49 -22.39
CA THR A 46 2.10 8.44 -20.97
C THR A 46 3.38 8.45 -20.14
N LEU A 47 3.47 9.34 -19.17
CA LEU A 47 4.47 9.25 -18.11
C LEU A 47 3.87 8.47 -16.95
N THR A 48 4.63 7.50 -16.45
CA THR A 48 4.29 6.75 -15.25
C THR A 48 5.19 7.23 -14.12
N ASP A 49 4.57 7.70 -13.05
CA ASP A 49 5.25 8.00 -11.80
C ASP A 49 4.94 6.87 -10.81
N GLU A 50 5.97 6.20 -10.29
CA GLU A 50 5.83 5.07 -9.39
C GLU A 50 6.36 5.47 -8.01
N ILE A 51 5.47 5.42 -7.01
CA ILE A 51 5.82 5.71 -5.62
C ILE A 51 5.69 4.42 -4.83
N THR A 52 6.81 3.90 -4.33
CA THR A 52 6.82 2.77 -3.39
C THR A 52 6.66 3.26 -1.96
N VAL A 53 5.57 2.88 -1.30
CA VAL A 53 5.35 3.13 0.13
C VAL A 53 5.61 1.86 0.91
N ARG A 54 6.34 1.98 2.03
CA ARG A 54 6.50 0.89 3.00
C ARG A 54 5.56 1.12 4.17
N GLY A 55 4.82 0.09 4.58
CA GLY A 55 3.94 0.12 5.73
C GLY A 55 4.15 -1.11 6.61
N GLU A 56 3.78 -0.98 7.88
CA GLU A 56 3.72 -2.11 8.82
C GLU A 56 2.25 -2.45 9.08
N LEU A 57 1.93 -3.74 9.03
CA LEU A 57 0.64 -4.25 9.48
C LEU A 57 0.69 -4.48 10.99
N ARG A 58 -0.29 -3.95 11.70
CA ARG A 58 -0.45 -4.17 13.14
C ARG A 58 -1.88 -4.61 13.43
N ARG A 59 -2.07 -5.33 14.53
CA ARG A 59 -3.42 -5.58 15.05
C ARG A 59 -3.98 -4.29 15.58
N ASP A 60 -5.21 -3.98 15.15
CA ASP A 60 -5.88 -2.72 15.48
C ASP A 60 -6.37 -2.69 16.94
N GLN A 61 -6.70 -3.86 17.50
CA GLN A 61 -7.27 -3.96 18.83
C GLN A 61 -6.73 -5.17 19.62
N LEU A 62 -6.37 -4.90 20.87
CA LEU A 62 -6.18 -5.93 21.90
C LEU A 62 -7.43 -5.95 22.78
N GLN A 63 -8.00 -7.13 22.96
CA GLN A 63 -9.17 -7.36 23.80
C GLN A 63 -8.73 -8.19 25.01
N THR A 64 -9.06 -7.71 26.21
CA THR A 64 -8.85 -8.47 27.44
C THR A 64 -10.10 -9.29 27.72
N ILE A 65 -9.95 -10.61 27.76
CA ILE A 65 -11.03 -11.53 28.14
C ILE A 65 -10.99 -11.70 29.65
N ALA A 66 -12.08 -11.34 30.31
CA ALA A 66 -12.27 -11.56 31.74
C ALA A 66 -13.22 -12.74 31.97
N SER A 67 -12.96 -13.53 33.01
CA SER A 67 -13.91 -14.56 33.43
C SER A 67 -15.14 -13.92 34.08
N ALA A 68 -16.33 -14.39 33.70
CA ALA A 68 -17.58 -14.02 34.36
C ALA A 68 -17.74 -14.69 35.74
N THR A 69 -16.93 -15.72 36.05
CA THR A 69 -17.00 -16.45 37.31
C THR A 69 -15.67 -16.41 38.06
N ALA A 70 -15.74 -16.21 39.38
CA ALA A 70 -14.59 -16.37 40.26
C ALA A 70 -14.27 -17.86 40.46
N GLY A 71 -12.99 -18.20 40.60
CA GLY A 71 -12.56 -19.58 40.83
C GLY A 71 -11.04 -19.73 40.69
N GLN A 72 -10.55 -20.97 40.75
CA GLN A 72 -9.13 -21.27 40.53
C GLN A 72 -8.89 -21.66 39.07
N VAL A 73 -7.87 -21.04 38.47
CA VAL A 73 -7.40 -21.44 37.14
C VAL A 73 -6.80 -22.84 37.26
N SER A 74 -7.44 -23.79 36.60
CA SER A 74 -7.10 -25.23 36.62
C SER A 74 -6.44 -25.69 35.33
N GLY A 75 -6.46 -24.87 34.28
CA GLY A 75 -5.81 -25.16 33.01
C GLY A 75 -5.78 -23.95 32.08
N LEU A 76 -4.79 -23.92 31.20
CA LEU A 76 -4.68 -22.98 30.09
C LEU A 76 -4.50 -23.80 28.82
N ALA A 77 -5.37 -23.61 27.83
CA ALA A 77 -5.40 -24.41 26.61
C ALA A 77 -4.84 -23.66 25.39
N VAL A 78 -4.45 -22.40 25.55
CA VAL A 78 -3.90 -21.54 24.51
C VAL A 78 -2.51 -21.04 24.88
N GLU A 79 -1.63 -20.96 23.89
CA GLU A 79 -0.29 -20.40 24.04
C GLU A 79 -0.22 -18.96 23.53
N ASP A 80 0.81 -18.21 23.95
CA ASP A 80 1.03 -16.85 23.44
C ASP A 80 1.34 -16.87 21.94
N GLY A 81 0.69 -15.98 21.18
CA GLY A 81 0.78 -15.93 19.73
C GLY A 81 -0.06 -16.96 18.98
N GLN A 82 -0.78 -17.87 19.66
CA GLN A 82 -1.67 -18.83 19.01
C GLN A 82 -2.88 -18.13 18.38
N ILE A 83 -3.29 -18.60 17.19
CA ILE A 83 -4.56 -18.21 16.57
C ILE A 83 -5.67 -19.04 17.22
N VAL A 84 -6.71 -18.36 17.68
CA VAL A 84 -7.90 -18.96 18.31
C VAL A 84 -9.05 -18.93 17.33
N GLU A 85 -9.70 -20.07 17.14
CA GLU A 85 -10.91 -20.23 16.34
C GLU A 85 -12.15 -20.47 17.23
N ALA A 86 -13.33 -20.35 16.64
CA ALA A 86 -14.57 -20.66 17.34
C ALA A 86 -14.61 -22.16 17.68
N GLY A 87 -14.97 -22.48 18.93
CA GLY A 87 -14.95 -23.85 19.46
C GLY A 87 -13.68 -24.19 20.24
N ASP A 88 -12.62 -23.38 20.13
CA ASP A 88 -11.39 -23.63 20.87
C ASP A 88 -11.57 -23.44 22.38
N SER A 89 -10.92 -24.31 23.15
CA SER A 89 -10.76 -24.14 24.59
C SER A 89 -9.77 -23.02 24.88
N LEU A 90 -10.13 -22.06 25.73
CA LEU A 90 -9.24 -20.97 26.14
C LEU A 90 -8.53 -21.30 27.45
N PHE A 91 -9.32 -21.50 28.49
CA PHE A 91 -8.85 -21.77 29.84
C PHE A 91 -9.91 -22.53 30.63
N THR A 92 -9.50 -23.11 31.75
CA THR A 92 -10.36 -23.91 32.63
C THR A 92 -10.37 -23.31 34.03
N ILE A 93 -11.56 -23.08 34.60
CA ILE A 93 -11.74 -22.62 35.98
C ILE A 93 -12.52 -23.67 36.75
N ASP A 94 -11.94 -24.17 37.85
CA ASP A 94 -12.53 -25.22 38.69
C ASP A 94 -13.00 -26.44 37.87
N GLY A 95 -12.23 -26.84 36.85
CA GLY A 95 -12.56 -27.95 35.95
C GLY A 95 -13.60 -27.64 34.85
N ARG A 96 -14.16 -26.42 34.79
CA ARG A 96 -15.08 -26.00 33.74
C ARG A 96 -14.35 -25.25 32.64
N GLN A 97 -14.48 -25.74 31.41
CA GLN A 97 -13.83 -25.16 30.24
C GLN A 97 -14.55 -23.89 29.79
N THR A 98 -13.78 -22.86 29.42
CA THR A 98 -14.27 -21.68 28.71
C THR A 98 -13.91 -21.82 27.24
N VAL A 99 -14.91 -21.71 26.37
CA VAL A 99 -14.79 -21.93 24.92
C VAL A 99 -14.89 -20.60 24.18
N ALA A 100 -14.07 -20.42 23.15
CA ALA A 100 -14.13 -19.28 22.26
C ALA A 100 -15.35 -19.37 21.35
N VAL A 101 -16.11 -18.29 21.25
CA VAL A 101 -17.31 -18.21 20.41
C VAL A 101 -17.33 -16.89 19.66
N VAL A 102 -17.95 -16.89 18.48
CA VAL A 102 -18.14 -15.65 17.71
C VAL A 102 -19.38 -14.94 18.26
N GLY A 103 -19.22 -13.71 18.72
CA GLY A 103 -20.30 -12.92 19.28
C GLY A 103 -20.06 -11.42 19.13
N GLY A 104 -21.15 -10.64 19.23
CA GLY A 104 -21.09 -9.18 19.22
C GLY A 104 -20.78 -8.59 20.60
N PHE A 105 -20.97 -9.36 21.66
CA PHE A 105 -20.71 -8.94 23.05
C PHE A 105 -20.41 -10.14 23.95
N ALA A 106 -19.77 -9.85 25.09
CA ALA A 106 -19.52 -10.83 26.14
C ALA A 106 -20.80 -11.14 26.93
N PHE A 107 -20.99 -12.42 27.29
CA PHE A 107 -22.08 -12.83 28.18
C PHE A 107 -21.92 -12.17 29.55
N TYR A 108 -22.96 -11.48 30.01
CA TYR A 108 -22.93 -10.64 31.22
C TYR A 108 -23.77 -11.19 32.38
N ARG A 109 -24.47 -12.31 32.17
CA ARG A 109 -25.24 -13.01 33.20
C ARG A 109 -25.19 -14.50 32.95
N GLN A 110 -25.56 -15.27 33.97
CA GLN A 110 -25.82 -16.69 33.80
C GLN A 110 -27.12 -16.87 33.00
N LEU A 111 -27.07 -17.78 32.03
CA LEU A 111 -28.22 -18.18 31.23
C LEU A 111 -28.69 -19.57 31.67
N ASP A 112 -30.00 -19.72 31.76
CA ASP A 112 -30.66 -20.98 32.09
C ASP A 112 -32.06 -21.01 31.46
N VAL A 113 -32.72 -22.16 31.49
CA VAL A 113 -34.06 -22.32 30.93
C VAL A 113 -35.04 -21.29 31.48
N GLY A 114 -35.78 -20.65 30.57
CA GLY A 114 -36.66 -19.52 30.86
C GLY A 114 -35.98 -18.14 30.77
N SER A 115 -34.68 -18.08 30.49
CA SER A 115 -34.01 -16.81 30.18
C SER A 115 -34.46 -16.29 28.82
N GLU A 116 -34.63 -14.97 28.71
CA GLU A 116 -34.98 -14.30 27.46
C GLU A 116 -34.06 -13.10 27.22
N GLY A 117 -33.59 -12.92 25.98
CA GLY A 117 -32.85 -11.72 25.59
C GLY A 117 -31.86 -11.92 24.44
N HIS A 118 -31.17 -10.83 24.10
CA HIS A 118 -30.17 -10.84 23.02
C HIS A 118 -28.99 -11.78 23.28
N ASP A 119 -28.61 -11.97 24.55
CA ASP A 119 -27.57 -12.90 24.96
C ASP A 119 -27.99 -14.36 24.73
N VAL A 120 -29.25 -14.70 25.01
CA VAL A 120 -29.81 -16.01 24.68
C VAL A 120 -29.79 -16.25 23.17
N HIS A 121 -30.28 -15.29 22.38
CA HIS A 121 -30.27 -15.40 20.93
C HIS A 121 -28.84 -15.57 20.37
N GLN A 122 -27.86 -14.88 20.96
CA GLN A 122 -26.46 -15.07 20.58
C GLN A 122 -25.96 -16.48 20.91
N LEU A 123 -26.29 -17.01 22.09
CA LEU A 123 -25.92 -18.38 22.46
C LEU A 123 -26.54 -19.41 21.51
N GLU A 124 -27.84 -19.30 21.24
CA GLU A 124 -28.56 -20.18 20.32
C GLU A 124 -27.93 -20.15 18.93
N LYS A 125 -27.64 -18.94 18.42
CA LYS A 125 -26.98 -18.81 17.13
C LYS A 125 -25.58 -19.43 17.11
N VAL A 126 -24.79 -19.26 18.16
CA VAL A 126 -23.47 -19.87 18.28
C VAL A 126 -23.56 -21.40 18.27
N LEU A 127 -24.55 -21.96 18.96
CA LEU A 127 -24.77 -23.40 19.02
C LEU A 127 -25.29 -23.96 17.69
N ASP A 128 -26.25 -23.29 17.06
CA ASP A 128 -26.80 -23.65 15.74
C ASP A 128 -25.72 -23.60 14.65
N ASP A 129 -24.93 -22.53 14.61
CA ASP A 129 -23.78 -22.38 13.68
C ASP A 129 -22.71 -23.45 13.96
N GLY A 130 -22.61 -23.95 15.20
CA GLY A 130 -21.76 -25.06 15.63
C GLY A 130 -22.32 -26.46 15.31
N GLY A 131 -23.53 -26.55 14.77
CA GLY A 131 -24.20 -27.80 14.42
C GLY A 131 -24.96 -28.48 15.56
N TYR A 132 -25.18 -27.79 16.68
CA TYR A 132 -25.97 -28.29 17.81
C TYR A 132 -27.45 -27.98 17.60
N VAL A 133 -28.32 -28.90 18.02
CA VAL A 133 -29.78 -28.70 17.94
C VAL A 133 -30.23 -27.86 19.13
N VAL A 134 -30.78 -26.67 18.87
CA VAL A 134 -31.25 -25.72 19.91
C VAL A 134 -32.72 -25.35 19.80
N GLY A 135 -33.45 -25.88 18.82
CA GLY A 135 -34.84 -25.49 18.56
C GLY A 135 -34.93 -24.27 17.66
N GLU A 136 -35.83 -23.34 17.98
CA GLU A 136 -35.95 -22.06 17.30
C GLU A 136 -34.94 -21.05 17.87
N VAL A 137 -34.22 -20.33 17.01
CA VAL A 137 -33.32 -19.24 17.42
C VAL A 137 -34.15 -17.97 17.58
N ASP A 138 -34.80 -17.82 18.73
CA ASP A 138 -35.75 -16.74 19.02
C ASP A 138 -35.34 -15.87 20.22
N GLY A 139 -34.25 -16.23 20.91
CA GLY A 139 -33.80 -15.55 22.10
C GLY A 139 -34.52 -15.96 23.38
N PHE A 140 -35.20 -17.12 23.38
CA PHE A 140 -35.82 -17.73 24.54
C PHE A 140 -35.19 -19.10 24.87
N TYR A 141 -34.51 -19.17 26.02
CA TYR A 141 -33.71 -20.32 26.39
C TYR A 141 -34.64 -21.48 26.78
N THR A 142 -34.67 -22.54 25.98
CA THR A 142 -35.46 -23.75 26.22
C THR A 142 -34.61 -24.95 26.65
N GLU A 143 -35.27 -26.07 26.95
CA GLU A 143 -34.58 -27.36 27.16
C GLU A 143 -33.82 -27.83 25.91
N GLU A 144 -34.25 -27.42 24.71
CA GLU A 144 -33.55 -27.71 23.47
C GLU A 144 -32.22 -26.92 23.43
N THR A 145 -32.25 -25.63 23.76
CA THR A 145 -31.05 -24.81 23.94
C THR A 145 -30.10 -25.40 24.97
N ARG A 146 -30.62 -25.89 26.12
CA ARG A 146 -29.81 -26.58 27.14
C ARG A 146 -29.13 -27.83 26.59
N SER A 147 -29.87 -28.61 25.80
CA SER A 147 -29.38 -29.88 25.25
C SER A 147 -28.21 -29.66 24.28
N GLY A 148 -28.15 -28.51 23.62
CA GLY A 148 -27.01 -28.13 22.77
C GLY A 148 -25.70 -27.88 23.53
N LEU A 149 -25.72 -27.80 24.87
CA LEU A 149 -24.53 -27.61 25.71
C LEU A 149 -23.97 -28.90 26.33
N ALA A 150 -24.65 -30.04 26.15
CA ALA A 150 -24.37 -31.31 26.82
C ALA A 150 -23.32 -32.17 26.10
#